data_AF-A0A5E4HVP8-F1
#
_entry.id   AF-A0A5E4HVP8-F1
#
_cell.length_a   1.000
_cell.length_b   1.000
_cell.length_c   1.000
_cell.angle_alpha   90.00
_cell.angle_beta   90.00
_cell.angle_gamma   90.00
#
_symmetry.space_group_name_H-M   'P 1'
#
loop_
_entity.id
_entity.type
_entity.pdbx_description
1 polymer ?
#
loop_
_entity_poly.entity_id
_entity_poly.type
_entity_poly.pdbx_seq_one_letter_code
_entity_poly.pdbx_strand_id
1 'polypeptide(L)'
;MTETTTLTLKFKGIEAHLLKQMVDLGLFNNKSEAIRSALIKYAIDLNLLDKKTIWQEIQANKKRKVSPEQLIVDIQSIRDEA
;
A
#
# COMPACT_ATOMS: atom_id res chain seq x y z
N MET A 1 7.86 -14.34 -11.86
CA MET A 1 9.20 -13.79 -11.58
C MET A 1 9.03 -12.65 -10.60
N THR A 2 9.79 -12.62 -9.50
CA THR A 2 9.81 -11.47 -8.60
C THR A 2 10.81 -10.45 -9.12
N GLU A 3 10.39 -9.64 -10.09
CA GLU A 3 11.19 -8.50 -10.54
C GLU A 3 11.19 -7.42 -9.46
N THR A 4 12.37 -7.03 -9.01
CA THR A 4 12.55 -5.95 -8.03
C THR A 4 13.44 -4.90 -8.63
N THR A 5 12.98 -3.64 -8.57
CA THR A 5 13.74 -2.47 -9.00
C THR A 5 13.64 -1.38 -7.94
N THR A 6 14.68 -0.56 -7.83
CA THR A 6 14.78 0.53 -6.86
C THR A 6 14.91 1.85 -7.60
N LEU A 7 14.21 2.87 -7.12
CA LEU A 7 14.21 4.21 -7.69
C LEU A 7 14.32 5.25 -6.58
N THR A 8 15.12 6.30 -6.82
CA THR A 8 15.19 7.48 -5.95
C THR A 8 14.51 8.64 -6.66
N LEU A 9 13.53 9.25 -6.00
CA LEU A 9 12.75 10.37 -6.53
C LEU A 9 12.91 11.61 -5.68
N LYS A 10 12.96 12.78 -6.32
CA LYS A 10 12.95 14.08 -5.65
C LYS A 10 11.68 14.84 -6.03
N PHE A 11 10.69 14.80 -5.14
CA PHE A 11 9.46 15.57 -5.27
C PHE A 11 9.68 17.04 -4.90
N LYS A 12 8.98 17.94 -5.58
CA LYS A 12 9.08 19.39 -5.34
C LYS A 12 7.70 20.04 -5.26
N GLY A 13 7.59 21.12 -4.49
CA GLY A 13 6.37 21.92 -4.38
C GLY A 13 5.16 21.06 -3.98
N ILE A 14 4.12 21.10 -4.82
CA ILE A 14 2.84 20.44 -4.56
C ILE A 14 2.96 18.92 -4.40
N GLU A 15 3.86 18.26 -5.15
CA GLU A 15 4.04 16.81 -5.08
C GLU A 15 4.55 16.38 -3.70
N ALA A 16 5.53 17.12 -3.18
CA ALA A 16 6.10 16.86 -1.86
C ALA A 16 5.08 17.13 -0.75
N HIS A 17 4.26 18.17 -0.92
CA HIS A 17 3.19 18.50 0.01
C HIS A 17 2.10 17.42 0.04
N LEU A 18 1.60 17.02 -1.13
CA LEU A 18 0.57 15.99 -1.26
C LEU A 18 1.05 14.65 -0.68
N LEU A 19 2.28 14.23 -1.01
CA LEU A 19 2.86 13.00 -0.49
C LEU A 19 3.00 13.02 1.03
N LYS A 20 3.33 14.19 1.62
CA LYS A 20 3.35 14.36 3.08
C LYS A 20 1.94 14.25 3.67
N GLN A 21 0.97 14.97 3.11
CA GLN A 21 -0.42 14.94 3.59
C GLN A 21 -1.03 13.55 3.54
N MET A 22 -0.77 12.77 2.48
CA MET A 22 -1.26 11.40 2.36
C MET A 22 -0.81 10.51 3.52
N VAL A 23 0.42 10.69 4.00
CA VAL A 23 0.94 9.95 5.16
C VAL A 23 0.41 10.53 6.47
N ASP A 24 0.41 11.86 6.61
CA ASP A 24 -0.07 12.54 7.83
C ASP A 24 -1.55 12.24 8.12
N LEU A 25 -2.38 12.11 7.08
CA LEU A 25 -3.79 11.74 7.19
C LEU A 25 -4.00 10.23 7.46
N GLY A 26 -2.94 9.43 7.51
CA GLY A 26 -3.01 7.99 7.73
C GLY A 26 -3.55 7.20 6.53
N LEU A 27 -3.60 7.78 5.33
CA LEU A 27 -4.05 7.06 4.12
C LEU A 27 -3.04 5.97 3.71
N PHE A 28 -1.76 6.18 4.01
CA PHE A 28 -0.69 5.22 3.80
C PHE A 28 0.30 5.27 4.96
N ASN A 29 0.95 4.14 5.28
CA ASN A 29 1.88 4.07 6.40
C ASN A 29 3.17 4.87 6.15
N ASN A 30 3.59 4.97 4.87
CA ASN A 30 4.77 5.74 4.49
C ASN A 30 4.71 6.20 3.03
N LYS A 31 5.65 7.10 2.69
CA LYS A 31 5.77 7.70 1.35
C LYS A 31 5.98 6.65 0.25
N SER A 32 6.79 5.63 0.51
CA SER A 32 7.09 4.57 -0.46
C SER A 32 5.86 3.72 -0.79
N GLU A 33 4.99 3.49 0.19
CA GLU A 33 3.70 2.83 -0.02
C GLU A 33 2.73 3.69 -0.84
N ALA A 34 2.63 4.99 -0.52
CA ALA A 34 1.82 5.93 -1.28
C ALA A 34 2.23 5.98 -2.76
N ILE A 35 3.54 6.06 -3.05
CA ILE A 35 4.06 6.10 -4.43
C ILE A 35 3.83 4.79 -5.17
N ARG A 36 4.06 3.63 -4.55
CA ARG A 36 3.75 2.33 -5.17
C ARG A 36 2.26 2.21 -5.49
N SER A 37 1.39 2.65 -4.59
CA SER A 37 -0.07 2.63 -4.79
C SER A 37 -0.50 3.58 -5.91
N ALA A 38 0.08 4.78 -5.96
CA ALA A 38 -0.17 5.75 -7.02
C ALA A 38 0.24 5.23 -8.41
N LEU A 39 1.38 4.54 -8.51
CA LEU A 39 1.83 3.92 -9.76
C LEU A 39 0.82 2.87 -10.27
N ILE A 40 0.35 1.99 -9.38
CA ILE A 40 -0.66 0.97 -9.74
C ILE A 40 -1.96 1.65 -10.18
N LYS A 41 -2.43 2.65 -9.42
CA LYS A 41 -3.65 3.39 -9.78
C LYS A 41 -3.53 4.04 -11.16
N TYR A 42 -2.40 4.70 -11.42
CA TYR A 42 -2.16 5.37 -12.70
C TYR A 42 -2.09 4.37 -13.86
N ALA A 43 -1.43 3.22 -13.67
CA ALA A 43 -1.40 2.15 -14.67
C ALA A 43 -2.81 1.59 -14.99
N ILE A 44 -3.68 1.45 -13.99
CA ILE A 44 -5.09 1.09 -14.19
C ILE A 44 -5.82 2.17 -14.98
N ASP A 45 -5.63 3.45 -14.62
CA ASP A 45 -6.32 4.57 -15.28
C ASP A 45 -5.90 4.73 -16.75
N LEU A 46 -4.66 4.37 -17.06
CA LEU A 46 -4.14 4.32 -18.42
C LEU A 46 -4.51 3.02 -19.17
N ASN A 47 -5.28 2.11 -18.56
CA ASN A 47 -5.60 0.77 -19.08
C ASN A 47 -4.36 -0.08 -19.42
N LEU A 48 -3.22 0.17 -18.77
CA LEU A 48 -2.02 -0.66 -18.86
C LEU A 48 -2.15 -1.93 -18.02
N LEU A 49 -3.01 -1.91 -17.00
CA LEU A 49 -3.34 -3.05 -16.17
C LEU A 49 -4.85 -3.23 -16.06
N ASP A 50 -5.33 -4.46 -16.25
CA ASP A 50 -6.73 -4.82 -16.04
C ASP A 50 -7.01 -5.02 -14.54
N LYS A 51 -8.09 -4.40 -14.05
CA LYS A 51 -8.55 -4.51 -12.65
C LYS A 51 -8.81 -5.95 -12.24
N LYS A 52 -9.34 -6.78 -13.16
CA LYS A 52 -9.63 -8.19 -12.88
C LYS A 52 -8.35 -8.99 -12.64
N THR A 53 -7.35 -8.79 -13.48
CA THR A 53 -6.03 -9.43 -13.33
C THR A 53 -5.33 -9.00 -12.04
N ILE A 54 -5.34 -7.70 -11.72
CA ILE A 54 -4.78 -7.21 -10.44
C ILE A 54 -5.47 -7.88 -9.25
N TRP A 55 -6.80 -7.96 -9.27
CA TRP A 55 -7.54 -8.60 -8.18
C TRP A 55 -7.16 -10.07 -8.01
N GLN A 56 -6.97 -10.80 -9.12
CA GLN A 56 -6.50 -12.19 -9.09
C GLN A 56 -5.09 -12.30 -8.50
N GLU A 57 -4.16 -11.43 -8.87
CA GLU A 57 -2.80 -11.39 -8.31
C GLU A 57 -2.80 -11.06 -6.81
N ILE A 58 -3.65 -10.13 -6.36
CA ILE A 58 -3.83 -9.83 -4.93
C ILE A 58 -4.34 -11.06 -4.18
N GLN A 59 -5.32 -11.79 -4.73
CA GLN A 59 -5.83 -13.01 -4.10
C GLN A 59 -4.84 -14.18 -4.13
N ALA A 60 -3.97 -14.24 -5.15
CA ALA A 60 -2.92 -15.25 -5.29
C ALA A 60 -1.78 -15.07 -4.26
N ASN A 61 -1.56 -13.84 -3.79
CA ASN A 61 -0.64 -13.61 -2.68
C ASN A 61 -1.14 -14.31 -1.42
N LYS A 62 -0.26 -15.06 -0.74
CA LYS A 62 -0.59 -15.72 0.53
C LYS A 62 -1.03 -14.65 1.53
N LYS A 63 -2.34 -14.55 1.76
CA LYS A 63 -2.89 -13.82 2.90
C LYS A 63 -2.20 -14.36 4.15
N ARG A 64 -1.78 -13.48 5.07
CA ARG A 64 -1.42 -13.95 6.40
C ARG A 64 -2.63 -14.73 6.91
N LYS A 65 -2.47 -16.02 7.18
CA LYS A 65 -3.52 -16.87 7.75
C LYS A 65 -3.69 -16.52 9.23
N VAL A 66 -3.97 -15.26 9.51
CA VAL A 66 -4.36 -14.82 10.86
C VAL A 66 -5.82 -15.20 10.96
N SER A 67 -6.13 -16.13 11.86
CA SER A 67 -7.52 -16.45 12.13
C SER A 67 -8.21 -15.24 12.77
N PRO A 68 -9.53 -15.09 12.64
CA PRO A 68 -10.25 -14.01 13.30
C PRO A 68 -9.95 -13.92 14.80
N GLU A 69 -9.76 -15.06 15.47
CA GLU A 69 -9.42 -15.15 16.89
C GLU A 69 -8.02 -14.57 17.17
N GLN A 70 -7.04 -14.92 16.34
CA GLN A 70 -5.69 -14.37 16.46
C GLN A 70 -5.68 -12.86 16.19
N LEU A 71 -6.49 -12.39 15.24
CA LEU A 71 -6.61 -10.97 14.94
C LEU A 71 -7.20 -10.19 16.12
N ILE A 72 -8.18 -10.76 16.83
CA ILE A 72 -8.78 -10.14 18.03
C ILE A 72 -7.74 -10.01 19.14
N VAL A 73 -6.94 -11.06 19.38
CA VAL A 73 -5.86 -11.03 20.37
C VAL A 73 -4.83 -9.95 20.02
N ASP A 74 -4.40 -9.91 18.76
CA ASP A 74 -3.41 -8.94 18.27
C ASP A 74 -3.94 -7.48 18.40
N ILE A 75 -5.24 -7.26 18.16
CA ILE A 75 -5.87 -5.93 18.33
C ILE A 75 -5.96 -5.54 19.81
N GLN A 76 -6.26 -6.50 20.69
CA GLN A 76 -6.33 -6.26 22.13
C GLN A 76 -4.96 -5.91 22.72
N SER A 77 -3.90 -6.64 22.36
CA SER A 77 -2.55 -6.35 22.86
C SER A 77 -2.05 -4.97 22.44
N ILE A 78 -2.31 -4.55 21.19
CA ILE A 78 -1.96 -3.20 20.71
C ILE A 78 -2.71 -2.11 21.48
N ARG A 79 -3.94 -2.38 21.93
CA ARG A 79 -4.75 -1.42 22.69
C ARG A 79 -4.32 -1.31 24.15
N ASP A 80 -3.81 -2.39 24.74
CA ASP A 80 -3.36 -2.42 26.13
C ASP A 80 -1.93 -1.87 26.30
N GLU A 81 -1.15 -1.79 25.21
CA GLU A 81 0.19 -1.20 25.15
C GLU A 81 0.18 0.34 24.91
N ALA A 82 -0.99 0.96 24.72
CA ALA A 82 -1.18 2.40 24.46
C ALA A 82 -1.83 3.13 25.65
#